data_AF-A0A642V1Z9-F1
#
_entry.id   AF-A0A642V1Z9-F1
#
_cell.length_a   1.000
_cell.length_b   1.000
_cell.length_c   1.000
_cell.angle_alpha   90.00
_cell.angle_beta   90.00
_cell.angle_gamma   90.00
#
_symmetry.space_group_name_H-M   'P 1'
#
loop_
_entity.id
_entity.type
_entity.pdbx_description
1 polymer ?
#
loop_
_entity_poly.entity_id
_entity_poly.type
_entity_poly.pdbx_seq_one_letter_code
_entity_poly.pdbx_strand_id
1 'polypeptide(L)'
;MQITNTQVCQSKDITGNTFDSQQKWVSTPNDDRVCGKECRKHTQHKVTQYKAGKASLYAQGKRRYDRKQRGYGGQTKQVFHKKAKTTKKVVLRLECTKCKTKLQLALKRCKHFELGGDKKQKGQALQF
;
A
#
# COMPACT_ATOMS: atom_id res chain seq x y z
N MET A 1 30.26 -22.01 7.14
CA MET A 1 30.10 -21.52 8.53
C MET A 1 28.79 -20.76 8.60
N GLN A 2 27.81 -21.37 9.27
CA GLN A 2 26.51 -20.78 9.60
C GLN A 2 26.71 -19.66 10.61
N ILE A 3 26.07 -18.51 10.40
CA ILE A 3 25.38 -17.76 11.47
C ILE A 3 24.13 -17.13 10.84
N THR A 4 23.00 -17.81 10.98
CA THR A 4 21.67 -17.21 10.88
C THR A 4 21.47 -16.28 12.06
N ASN A 5 21.08 -15.03 11.83
CA ASN A 5 20.48 -14.23 12.89
C ASN A 5 19.38 -13.30 12.33
N THR A 6 18.28 -13.93 11.89
CA THR A 6 17.00 -13.25 11.76
C THR A 6 16.48 -12.97 13.17
N GLN A 7 16.77 -11.77 13.67
CA GLN A 7 16.18 -11.29 14.91
C GLN A 7 14.69 -10.99 14.64
N VAL A 8 13.83 -11.95 14.96
CA VAL A 8 12.38 -11.78 14.99
C VAL A 8 12.04 -10.90 16.19
N CYS A 9 11.63 -9.66 15.97
CA CYS A 9 11.04 -8.84 17.03
C CYS A 9 9.69 -9.45 17.45
N GLN A 10 9.70 -10.20 18.55
CA GLN A 10 8.51 -10.69 19.22
C GLN A 10 7.90 -9.55 20.04
N SER A 11 6.79 -8.98 19.58
CA SER A 11 5.92 -8.15 20.44
C SER A 11 4.93 -9.07 21.14
N LYS A 12 5.01 -9.15 22.48
CA LYS A 12 4.08 -9.91 23.33
C LYS A 12 2.88 -9.02 23.71
N ASP A 13 1.67 -9.55 23.62
CA ASP A 13 0.46 -8.94 24.19
C ASP A 13 0.32 -9.31 25.69
N ILE A 14 -0.50 -8.56 26.44
CA ILE A 14 -0.68 -8.62 27.92
C ILE A 14 -1.12 -10.00 28.44
N THR A 15 -1.62 -10.89 27.58
CA THR A 15 -2.12 -12.23 27.96
C THR A 15 -1.17 -13.38 27.63
N GLY A 16 0.09 -13.13 27.26
CA GLY A 16 1.11 -14.19 27.12
C GLY A 16 0.91 -15.17 25.96
N ASN A 17 -0.12 -15.00 25.14
CA ASN A 17 -0.33 -15.82 23.96
C ASN A 17 0.49 -15.30 22.77
N THR A 18 1.42 -16.10 22.27
CA THR A 18 2.03 -15.90 20.94
C THR A 18 0.98 -16.26 19.89
N PHE A 19 0.15 -15.29 19.50
CA PHE A 19 -0.53 -15.39 18.22
C PHE A 19 0.55 -15.36 17.14
N ASP A 20 0.89 -16.54 16.62
CA ASP A 20 1.57 -16.66 15.34
C ASP A 20 0.64 -16.01 14.29
N SER A 21 0.82 -14.70 14.12
CA SER A 21 0.21 -13.97 13.03
C SER A 21 0.91 -14.48 11.78
N GLN A 22 0.46 -15.61 11.25
CA GLN A 22 0.84 -16.09 9.94
C GLN A 22 0.72 -14.87 9.02
N GLN A 23 1.87 -14.30 8.64
CA GLN A 23 1.88 -13.16 7.75
C GLN A 23 1.31 -13.68 6.44
N LYS A 24 0.02 -13.47 6.20
CA LYS A 24 -0.61 -13.87 4.96
C LYS A 24 -0.08 -12.94 3.89
N TRP A 25 0.88 -13.43 3.11
CA TRP A 25 1.39 -12.77 1.92
C TRP A 25 0.20 -12.48 1.01
N VAL A 26 -0.01 -11.20 0.68
CA VAL A 26 -1.06 -10.79 -0.25
C VAL A 26 -0.42 -10.53 -1.60
N SER A 27 -0.57 -11.50 -2.50
CA SER A 27 -0.23 -11.36 -3.91
C SER A 27 -1.49 -11.01 -4.69
N THR A 28 -1.39 -10.00 -5.57
CA THR A 28 -2.44 -9.66 -6.54
C THR A 28 -1.91 -9.89 -7.95
N PRO A 29 -2.69 -10.48 -8.87
CA PRO A 29 -2.24 -10.66 -10.25
C PRO A 29 -1.98 -9.31 -10.94
N ASN A 30 -1.06 -9.31 -11.91
CA ASN A 30 -0.77 -8.14 -12.75
C ASN A 30 -1.93 -7.78 -13.68
N ASP A 31 -2.82 -8.73 -13.91
CA ASP A 31 -3.89 -8.68 -14.90
C ASP A 31 -5.19 -9.18 -14.26
N ASP A 32 -6.23 -8.34 -14.25
CA ASP A 32 -7.53 -8.65 -13.65
C ASP A 32 -8.70 -8.26 -14.60
N ARG A 33 -9.81 -9.01 -14.55
CA ARG A 33 -11.00 -8.77 -15.39
C ARG A 33 -12.09 -8.04 -14.61
N VAL A 34 -12.02 -6.71 -14.64
CA VAL A 34 -13.00 -5.83 -13.98
C VAL A 34 -14.00 -5.24 -14.97
N CYS A 35 -15.21 -4.97 -14.51
CA CYS A 35 -16.21 -4.24 -15.30
C CYS A 35 -15.80 -2.77 -15.43
N GLY A 36 -15.49 -2.34 -16.66
CA GLY A 36 -15.12 -0.96 -16.95
C GLY A 36 -16.34 -0.04 -16.99
N LYS A 37 -16.27 1.14 -16.37
CA LYS A 37 -17.40 2.09 -16.33
C LYS A 37 -17.83 2.55 -17.73
N GLU A 38 -16.86 2.82 -18.60
CA GLU A 38 -17.14 3.26 -19.97
C GLU A 38 -17.49 2.10 -20.89
N CYS A 39 -16.75 0.99 -20.81
CA CYS A 39 -17.01 -0.18 -21.66
C CYS A 39 -18.26 -0.98 -21.25
N ARG A 40 -18.76 -0.78 -20.02
CA ARG A 40 -19.88 -1.52 -19.39
C ARG A 40 -19.80 -3.04 -19.52
N LYS A 41 -18.59 -3.56 -19.65
CA LYS A 41 -18.30 -5.00 -19.81
C LYS A 41 -17.03 -5.36 -19.07
N HIS A 42 -16.91 -6.63 -18.72
CA HIS A 42 -15.69 -7.18 -18.13
C HIS A 42 -14.58 -7.17 -19.19
N THR A 43 -13.52 -6.41 -18.91
CA THR A 43 -12.37 -6.27 -19.80
C THR A 43 -11.09 -6.53 -19.02
N GLN A 44 -10.03 -6.88 -19.74
CA GLN A 44 -8.72 -7.05 -19.14
C GLN A 44 -8.16 -5.69 -18.70
N HIS A 45 -7.80 -5.58 -17.42
CA HIS A 45 -7.19 -4.42 -16.82
C HIS A 45 -5.77 -4.73 -16.39
N LYS A 46 -4.84 -3.84 -16.73
CA LYS A 46 -3.48 -3.85 -16.19
C LYS A 46 -3.52 -3.29 -14.78
N VAL A 47 -3.06 -4.08 -13.82
CA VAL A 47 -2.99 -3.72 -12.41
C VAL A 47 -1.63 -3.09 -12.12
N THR A 48 -1.63 -1.92 -11.49
CA THR A 48 -0.40 -1.27 -11.00
C THR A 48 -0.60 -0.77 -9.58
N GLN A 49 0.49 -0.63 -8.82
CA GLN A 49 0.42 0.02 -7.51
C GLN A 49 0.28 1.53 -7.68
N TYR A 50 -0.68 2.13 -6.98
CA TYR A 50 -0.79 3.58 -6.91
C TYR A 50 0.41 4.17 -6.17
N LYS A 51 1.06 5.16 -6.80
CA LYS A 51 2.06 6.02 -6.18
C LYS A 51 1.52 7.45 -6.10
N ALA A 52 1.74 8.10 -4.95
CA ALA A 52 1.40 9.50 -4.79
C ALA A 52 2.30 10.36 -5.70
N GLY A 53 1.70 11.32 -6.41
CA GLY A 53 2.45 12.28 -7.23
C GLY A 53 3.17 13.34 -6.38
N LYS A 54 3.99 14.15 -7.03
CA LYS A 54 4.63 15.32 -6.43
C LYS A 54 3.57 16.33 -5.98
N ALA A 55 3.73 16.88 -4.78
CA ALA A 55 2.83 17.92 -4.27
C ALA A 55 2.97 19.22 -5.08
N SER A 56 1.83 19.80 -5.49
CA SER A 56 1.81 21.08 -6.21
C SER A 56 1.94 22.27 -5.26
N LEU A 57 2.77 23.25 -5.62
CA LEU A 57 2.98 24.48 -4.84
C LEU A 57 1.84 25.49 -5.01
N TYR A 58 1.16 25.46 -6.15
CA TYR A 58 0.13 26.43 -6.51
C TYR A 58 -1.27 26.08 -5.96
N ALA A 59 -1.39 24.91 -5.33
CA ALA A 59 -2.61 24.51 -4.64
C ALA A 59 -2.99 25.55 -3.58
N GLN A 60 -4.29 25.88 -3.48
CA GLN A 60 -4.79 26.94 -2.60
C GLN A 60 -4.33 26.77 -1.15
N GLY A 61 -4.33 25.53 -0.63
CA GLY A 61 -3.89 25.22 0.72
C GLY A 61 -2.42 25.52 0.96
N LYS A 62 -1.55 25.21 -0.02
CA LYS A 62 -0.11 25.49 0.07
C LYS A 62 0.15 27.00 -0.03
N ARG A 63 -0.48 27.71 -0.99
CA ARG A 63 -0.41 29.18 -1.09
C ARG A 63 -0.81 29.88 0.21
N ARG A 64 -1.90 29.42 0.83
CA ARG A 64 -2.38 29.95 2.12
C ARG A 64 -1.39 29.65 3.26
N TYR A 65 -0.85 28.42 3.31
CA TYR A 65 0.13 28.03 4.32
C TYR A 65 1.41 28.86 4.23
N ASP A 66 1.93 29.04 3.01
CA ASP A 66 3.14 29.81 2.77
C ASP A 66 2.94 31.29 3.09
N ARG A 67 1.78 31.86 2.77
CA ARG A 67 1.44 33.23 3.18
C ARG A 67 1.37 33.36 4.70
N LYS A 68 0.75 32.40 5.39
CA LYS A 68 0.65 32.40 6.86
C LYS A 68 2.03 32.21 7.52
N GLN A 69 2.94 31.51 6.85
CA GLN A 69 4.28 31.24 7.37
C GLN A 69 5.31 32.35 7.11
N ARG A 70 4.97 33.39 6.36
CA ARG A 70 5.90 34.49 6.09
C ARG A 70 5.96 35.43 7.30
N GLY A 71 7.16 35.93 7.59
CA GLY A 71 7.43 36.86 8.69
C GLY A 71 7.89 36.15 9.97
N TYR A 72 7.77 36.86 11.09
CA TYR A 72 8.12 36.35 12.41
C TYR A 72 6.94 35.61 13.05
N GLY A 73 7.21 34.73 14.02
CA GLY A 73 6.16 33.98 14.74
C GLY A 73 6.26 32.45 14.68
N GLY A 74 7.31 31.91 14.07
CA GLY A 74 7.63 30.47 14.13
C GLY A 74 6.61 29.56 13.44
N GLN A 75 6.41 28.35 13.95
CA GLN A 75 5.57 27.34 13.30
C GLN A 75 4.06 27.62 13.49
N THR A 76 3.33 27.95 12.42
CA THR A 76 1.93 28.44 12.49
C THR A 76 0.83 27.37 12.38
N LYS A 77 1.19 26.12 12.09
CA LYS A 77 0.29 24.96 12.04
C LYS A 77 0.90 23.76 12.77
N GLN A 78 0.03 22.96 13.37
CA GLN A 78 0.42 21.81 14.16
C GLN A 78 1.13 20.76 13.31
N VAL A 79 2.26 20.27 13.81
CA VAL A 79 2.99 19.11 13.24
C VAL A 79 2.54 17.87 14.00
N PHE A 80 2.17 16.82 13.26
CA PHE A 80 1.71 15.57 13.86
C PHE A 80 2.89 14.65 14.21
N HIS A 81 3.09 14.35 15.49
CA HIS A 81 4.23 13.55 15.98
C HIS A 81 3.89 12.09 16.32
N LYS A 82 2.67 11.81 16.81
CA LYS A 82 2.31 10.50 17.39
C LYS A 82 1.75 9.52 16.34
N LYS A 83 2.59 9.04 15.41
CA LYS A 83 2.17 8.04 14.40
C LYS A 83 1.99 6.65 15.02
N ALA A 84 0.75 6.17 15.07
CA ALA A 84 0.44 4.83 15.61
C ALA A 84 0.41 3.72 14.54
N LYS A 85 0.05 4.05 13.29
CA LYS A 85 -0.13 3.06 12.23
C LYS A 85 1.20 2.74 11.54
N THR A 86 1.55 1.46 11.48
CA THR A 86 2.78 0.95 10.86
C THR A 86 2.66 0.70 9.35
N THR A 87 1.46 0.34 8.88
CA THR A 87 1.19 0.04 7.47
C THR A 87 0.24 1.04 6.84
N LYS A 88 0.18 1.09 5.50
CA LYS A 88 -0.77 1.90 4.72
C LYS A 88 -1.80 0.99 4.05
N LYS A 89 -2.93 1.55 3.61
CA LYS A 89 -3.82 0.84 2.68
C LYS A 89 -3.17 0.89 1.30
N VAL A 90 -2.97 -0.27 0.67
CA VAL A 90 -2.47 -0.34 -0.70
C VAL A 90 -3.63 -0.02 -1.64
N VAL A 91 -3.42 0.91 -2.57
CA VAL A 91 -4.39 1.24 -3.60
C VAL A 91 -3.85 0.73 -4.93
N LEU A 92 -4.67 -0.01 -5.65
CA LEU A 92 -4.40 -0.48 -7.00
C LEU A 92 -4.97 0.50 -7.99
N ARG A 93 -4.23 0.73 -9.08
CA ARG A 93 -4.68 1.45 -10.26
C ARG A 93 -4.90 0.44 -11.36
N LEU A 94 -6.15 0.28 -11.78
CA LEU A 94 -6.59 -0.63 -12.83
C LEU A 94 -6.75 0.17 -14.12
N GLU A 95 -5.96 -0.13 -15.14
CA GLU A 95 -6.03 0.51 -16.45
C GLU A 95 -6.66 -0.42 -17.48
N CYS A 96 -7.79 -0.01 -18.06
CA CYS A 96 -8.46 -0.79 -19.09
C CYS A 96 -7.63 -0.84 -20.38
N THR A 97 -7.45 -2.03 -20.93
CA THR A 97 -6.73 -2.23 -22.21
C THR A 97 -7.43 -1.59 -23.42
N LYS A 98 -8.76 -1.45 -23.41
CA LYS A 98 -9.54 -0.93 -24.54
C LYS A 98 -9.75 0.59 -24.49
N CYS A 99 -10.33 1.09 -23.41
CA CYS A 99 -10.67 2.52 -23.26
C CYS A 99 -9.64 3.33 -22.47
N LYS A 100 -8.60 2.71 -21.91
CA LYS A 100 -7.54 3.38 -21.10
C LYS A 100 -8.05 4.11 -19.86
N THR A 101 -9.31 3.93 -19.49
CA THR A 101 -9.86 4.43 -18.23
C THR A 101 -9.14 3.82 -17.04
N LYS A 102 -8.95 4.63 -16.01
CA LYS A 102 -8.26 4.23 -14.78
C LYS A 102 -9.24 4.17 -13.62
N LEU A 103 -9.33 3.02 -12.96
CA LEU A 103 -10.09 2.82 -11.72
C LEU A 103 -9.13 2.66 -10.55
N GLN A 104 -9.54 3.10 -9.36
CA GLN A 104 -8.79 2.91 -8.12
C GLN A 104 -9.52 1.94 -7.19
N LEU A 105 -8.82 0.90 -6.73
CA LEU A 105 -9.33 -0.08 -5.77
C LEU A 105 -8.47 -0.07 -4.51
N ALA A 106 -9.07 0.17 -3.35
CA ALA A 106 -8.34 0.14 -2.08
C ALA A 106 -8.42 -1.25 -1.43
N LEU A 107 -7.28 -1.84 -1.10
CA LEU A 107 -7.19 -3.09 -0.35
C LEU A 107 -7.21 -2.84 1.17
N LYS A 108 -7.34 -3.93 1.93
CA LYS A 108 -7.08 -3.94 3.38
C LYS A 108 -5.60 -3.63 3.64
N ARG A 109 -5.27 -3.28 4.89
CA ARG A 109 -3.88 -3.00 5.29
C ARG A 109 -3.09 -4.31 5.33
N CYS A 110 -1.93 -4.33 4.69
CA CYS A 110 -1.03 -5.47 4.63
C CYS A 110 0.39 -5.01 5.00
N LYS A 111 1.20 -5.89 5.60
CA LYS A 111 2.63 -5.60 5.89
C LYS A 111 3.49 -5.80 4.64
N HIS A 112 3.30 -6.94 3.97
CA HIS A 112 3.98 -7.30 2.73
C HIS A 112 2.94 -7.38 1.60
N PHE A 113 3.22 -6.69 0.49
CA PHE A 113 2.37 -6.66 -0.69
C PHE A 113 3.25 -6.79 -1.93
N GLU A 114 2.94 -7.78 -2.75
CA GLU A 114 3.66 -8.07 -3.98
C GLU A 114 2.67 -8.15 -5.14
N LEU A 115 3.07 -7.60 -6.27
CA LEU A 115 2.28 -7.62 -7.49
C LEU A 115 2.89 -8.65 -8.44
N GLY A 116 2.08 -9.63 -8.87
CA GLY A 116 2.54 -10.67 -9.80
C GLY A 116 3.41 -11.77 -9.19
N GLY A 117 3.37 -11.98 -7.87
CA GLY A 117 4.11 -13.08 -7.22
C GLY A 117 3.67 -14.47 -7.67
N ASP A 118 4.56 -15.45 -7.51
CA ASP A 118 4.33 -16.83 -7.94
C ASP A 118 3.14 -17.46 -7.20
N LYS A 119 2.35 -18.22 -7.96
CA LYS A 119 1.25 -18.99 -7.38
C LYS A 119 1.84 -20.11 -6.56
N LYS A 120 1.44 -20.18 -5.29
CA LYS A 120 1.84 -21.28 -4.39
C LYS A 120 1.42 -22.62 -5.00
N GLN A 121 2.37 -23.51 -5.19
CA GLN A 121 2.11 -24.87 -5.66
C GLN A 121 1.56 -25.72 -4.52
N LYS A 122 0.58 -26.57 -4.81
CA LYS A 122 -0.04 -27.46 -3.82
C LYS A 122 0.79 -28.73 -3.69
N GLY A 123 1.13 -29.12 -2.46
CA GLY A 123 1.74 -30.43 -2.16
C GLY A 123 3.24 -30.57 -2.45
N GLN A 124 3.96 -29.48 -2.70
CA GLN A 124 5.42 -29.56 -2.86
C GLN A 124 6.11 -29.68 -1.49
N ALA A 125 7.10 -30.57 -1.43
CA ALA A 125 7.97 -30.70 -0.28
C ALA A 125 8.80 -29.42 -0.11
N LEU A 126 8.89 -28.93 1.13
CA LEU A 126 9.80 -27.86 1.49
C LEU A 126 11.23 -28.36 1.27
N GLN A 127 12.01 -27.62 0.48
CA GLN A 127 13.45 -27.86 0.36
C GLN A 127 14.11 -27.29 1.61
N PHE A 128 14.90 -28.11 2.30
CA PHE A 128 15.62 -27.77 3.53
C PHE A 128 17.02 -27.22 3.24
#